data_AF-A0A509E670-F1
#
_entry.id   AF-A0A509E670-F1
#
_cell.length_a   1.000
_cell.length_b   1.000
_cell.length_c   1.000
_cell.angle_alpha   90.00
_cell.angle_beta   90.00
_cell.angle_gamma   90.00
#
_symmetry.space_group_name_H-M   'P 1'
#
loop_
_entity.id
_entity.type
_entity.pdbx_description
1 polymer ?
#
loop_
_entity_poly.entity_id
_entity_poly.type
_entity_poly.pdbx_seq_one_letter_code
_entity_poly.pdbx_strand_id
1 'polypeptide(L)'
;MIDLRWHVVHGDDAARLCLTSSEPGGPPVLVQPTREGFGSRLVERRFATEVGGAVKLTSAPTGLICRREAPLAAMQDRPDEKAA
;
A
#
# COMPACT_ATOMS: atom_id res chain seq x y z
N MET A 1 -14.03 -6.72 -8.43
CA MET A 1 -14.31 -5.43 -7.73
C MET A 1 -13.22 -5.25 -6.69
N ILE A 2 -12.63 -4.07 -6.57
CA ILE A 2 -11.59 -3.78 -5.56
C ILE A 2 -12.24 -2.95 -4.45
N ASP A 3 -12.12 -3.39 -3.20
CA ASP A 3 -12.49 -2.60 -2.01
C ASP A 3 -11.28 -1.77 -1.58
N LEU A 4 -11.51 -0.49 -1.30
CA LEU A 4 -10.46 0.45 -0.93
C LEU A 4 -10.87 1.19 0.34
N ARG A 5 -10.03 1.10 1.37
CA ARG A 5 -10.23 1.80 2.65
C ARG A 5 -8.97 2.57 2.99
N TRP A 6 -9.14 3.79 3.45
CA TRP A 6 -8.03 4.63 3.87
C TRP A 6 -8.40 5.47 5.07
N HIS A 7 -7.37 5.83 5.83
CA HIS A 7 -7.48 6.77 6.94
C HIS A 7 -6.12 7.43 7.16
N VAL A 8 -6.14 8.59 7.82
CA VAL A 8 -4.94 9.29 8.26
C VAL A 8 -4.76 9.02 9.75
N VAL A 9 -3.56 8.65 10.13
CA VAL A 9 -3.13 8.57 11.53
C VAL A 9 -2.31 9.81 11.83
N HIS A 10 -2.79 10.63 12.76
CA HIS A 10 -2.07 11.78 13.29
C HIS A 10 -1.25 11.34 14.50
N GLY A 11 0.04 11.65 14.52
CA GLY A 11 0.95 11.40 15.64
C GLY A 11 1.90 12.59 15.80
N ASP A 12 2.71 12.55 16.86
CA ASP A 12 3.54 13.69 17.27
C ASP A 12 4.61 14.09 16.24
N ASP A 13 5.18 13.13 15.50
CA ASP A 13 6.20 13.39 14.47
C ASP A 13 5.61 13.87 13.13
N ALA A 14 4.72 13.07 12.53
CA ALA A 14 4.11 13.39 11.23
C ALA A 14 2.85 12.55 10.99
N ALA A 15 1.87 13.14 10.30
CA ALA A 15 0.70 12.42 9.84
C ALA A 15 1.08 11.35 8.80
N ARG A 16 0.46 10.17 8.91
CA ARG A 16 0.65 9.05 7.98
C ARG A 16 -0.65 8.65 7.32
N LEU A 17 -0.58 8.33 6.03
CA LEU A 17 -1.68 7.70 5.30
C LEU A 17 -1.58 6.17 5.46
N CYS A 18 -2.67 5.56 5.89
CA CYS A 18 -2.83 4.10 5.91
C CYS A 18 -3.90 3.71 4.89
N LEU A 19 -3.50 2.99 3.85
CA LEU A 19 -4.36 2.59 2.74
C LEU A 19 -4.40 1.06 2.66
N THR A 20 -5.59 0.48 2.73
CA THR A 20 -5.79 -0.96 2.54
C THR A 20 -6.70 -1.18 1.34
N SER A 21 -6.23 -1.96 0.38
CA SER A 21 -7.07 -2.47 -0.71
C SER A 21 -7.24 -3.98 -0.58
N SER A 22 -8.43 -4.48 -0.85
CA SER A 22 -8.67 -5.92 -0.99
C SER A 22 -9.30 -6.22 -2.33
N GLU A 23 -8.87 -7.33 -2.92
CA GLU A 23 -9.45 -7.86 -4.16
C GLU A 23 -10.18 -9.17 -3.84
N PRO A 24 -11.49 -9.10 -3.53
CA PRO A 24 -12.31 -10.29 -3.32
C PRO A 24 -12.57 -11.04 -4.62
N GLY A 25 -12.68 -12.38 -4.51
CA GLY A 25 -13.13 -13.25 -5.60
C GLY A 25 -12.02 -13.95 -6.39
N GLY A 26 -10.77 -13.88 -5.92
CA GLY A 26 -9.72 -14.76 -6.43
C GLY A 26 -9.97 -16.22 -6.04
N PRO A 27 -9.41 -17.21 -6.79
CA PRO A 27 -9.45 -18.61 -6.38
C PRO A 27 -8.85 -18.73 -4.96
N PRO A 28 -9.46 -19.55 -4.08
CA PRO A 28 -9.04 -19.62 -2.69
C PRO A 28 -7.57 -20.00 -2.61
N VAL A 29 -6.82 -19.20 -1.86
CA VAL A 29 -5.42 -19.51 -1.54
C VAL A 29 -5.43 -20.66 -0.54
N LEU A 30 -5.30 -21.89 -1.06
CA LEU A 30 -5.31 -23.12 -0.25
C LEU A 30 -3.99 -23.33 0.51
N VAL A 31 -2.89 -22.79 -0.01
CA VAL A 31 -1.55 -22.89 0.59
C VAL A 31 -0.89 -21.52 0.50
N GLN A 32 -0.35 -21.05 1.63
CA GLN A 32 0.37 -19.78 1.66
C GLN A 32 1.65 -19.89 0.80
N PRO A 33 1.88 -18.95 -0.14
CA PRO A 33 3.10 -18.98 -0.93
C PRO A 33 4.32 -18.81 -0.02
N THR A 34 5.29 -19.72 -0.15
CA THR A 34 6.56 -19.69 0.60
C THR A 34 7.60 -18.76 -0.02
N ARG A 35 7.31 -18.22 -1.22
CA ARG A 35 8.17 -17.27 -1.93
C ARG A 35 7.35 -16.07 -2.36
N GLU A 36 7.94 -14.90 -2.15
CA GLU A 36 7.40 -13.66 -2.70
C GLU A 36 7.65 -13.61 -4.20
N GLY A 37 6.58 -13.37 -4.96
CA GLY A 37 6.67 -13.18 -6.40
C GLY A 37 7.44 -11.91 -6.76
N PHE A 38 7.97 -11.85 -7.99
CA PHE A 38 8.67 -10.67 -8.50
C PHE A 38 7.85 -9.38 -8.34
N GLY A 39 6.54 -9.43 -8.65
CA GLY A 39 5.64 -8.28 -8.54
C GLY A 39 5.52 -7.73 -7.11
N SER A 40 5.42 -8.60 -6.10
CA SER A 40 5.35 -8.21 -4.68
C SER A 40 6.59 -7.43 -4.27
N ARG A 41 7.76 -7.97 -4.59
CA ARG A 41 9.05 -7.36 -4.27
C ARG A 41 9.26 -6.04 -5.01
N LEU A 42 8.77 -5.95 -6.24
CA LEU A 42 8.84 -4.71 -7.03
C LEU A 42 7.98 -3.62 -6.38
N VAL A 43 6.72 -3.92 -6.05
CA VAL A 43 5.79 -2.94 -5.45
C VAL A 43 6.32 -2.45 -4.11
N GLU A 44 6.78 -3.36 -3.25
CA GLU A 44 7.33 -3.00 -1.94
C GLU A 44 8.56 -2.10 -2.04
N ARG A 45 9.53 -2.47 -2.90
CA ARG A 45 10.76 -1.69 -3.07
C ARG A 45 10.51 -0.35 -3.72
N ARG A 46 9.69 -0.29 -4.77
CA ARG A 46 9.39 0.97 -5.46
C ARG A 46 8.71 1.95 -4.52
N PHE A 47 7.71 1.49 -3.78
CA PHE A 47 6.99 2.35 -2.82
C PHE A 47 7.89 2.86 -1.69
N ALA A 48 8.76 2.00 -1.16
CA ALA A 48 9.75 2.41 -0.17
C ALA A 48 10.70 3.47 -0.71
N THR A 49 11.21 3.30 -1.94
CA THR A 49 12.15 4.25 -2.56
C THR A 49 11.49 5.57 -2.95
N GLU A 50 10.28 5.54 -3.51
CA GLU A 50 9.63 6.75 -4.07
C GLU A 50 8.93 7.59 -2.98
N VAL A 51 8.37 6.95 -1.95
CA VAL A 51 7.49 7.62 -0.98
C VAL A 51 8.01 7.52 0.46
N GLY A 52 9.11 6.77 0.69
CA GLY A 52 9.60 6.50 2.05
C GLY A 52 8.60 5.70 2.89
N GLY A 53 7.76 4.89 2.22
CA GLY A 53 6.69 4.13 2.84
C GLY A 53 6.99 2.63 2.97
N ALA A 54 5.98 1.89 3.42
CA ALA A 54 6.00 0.44 3.46
C ALA A 54 4.74 -0.12 2.78
N VAL A 55 4.90 -1.29 2.15
CA VAL A 55 3.78 -2.08 1.63
C VAL A 55 3.84 -3.45 2.28
N LYS A 56 2.68 -4.00 2.61
CA LYS A 56 2.53 -5.38 3.07
C LYS A 56 1.45 -6.05 2.25
N LEU A 57 1.82 -7.15 1.60
CA LEU A 57 0.91 -8.01 0.87
C LEU A 57 0.56 -9.23 1.72
N THR A 58 -0.72 -9.55 1.83
CA THR A 58 -1.23 -10.72 2.56
C THR A 58 -2.13 -11.51 1.64
N SER A 59 -1.72 -12.74 1.31
CA SER A 59 -2.54 -13.70 0.59
C SER A 59 -3.47 -14.39 1.58
N ALA A 60 -4.78 -14.10 1.51
CA ALA A 60 -5.80 -14.75 2.32
C ALA A 60 -6.66 -15.68 1.45
N PRO A 61 -7.36 -16.67 2.03
CA PRO A 61 -8.31 -17.51 1.29
C PRO A 61 -9.41 -16.71 0.57
N THR A 62 -9.73 -15.52 1.07
CA THR A 62 -10.73 -14.61 0.51
C THR A 62 -10.21 -13.71 -0.61
N GLY A 63 -8.91 -13.76 -0.91
CA GLY A 63 -8.26 -12.91 -1.90
C GLY A 63 -7.01 -12.19 -1.37
N LEU A 64 -6.47 -11.28 -2.19
CA LEU A 64 -5.28 -10.51 -1.84
C LEU A 64 -5.66 -9.27 -1.03
N ILE A 65 -4.94 -9.04 0.07
CA ILE A 65 -5.00 -7.81 0.85
C ILE A 65 -3.66 -7.08 0.69
N CYS A 66 -3.71 -5.81 0.29
CA CYS A 66 -2.55 -4.94 0.17
C CYS A 66 -2.71 -3.76 1.12
N ARG A 67 -1.77 -3.60 2.05
CA ARG A 67 -1.70 -2.47 2.99
C ARG A 67 -0.49 -1.62 2.64
N ARG A 68 -0.70 -0.31 2.50
CA ARG A 68 0.32 0.70 2.18
C ARG A 68 0.32 1.76 3.25
N GLU A 69 1.50 2.13 3.73
CA GLU A 69 1.69 3.12 4.78
C GLU A 69 2.82 4.07 4.42
N ALA A 70 2.54 5.37 4.42
CA ALA A 70 3.53 6.39 4.06
C ALA A 70 3.27 7.70 4.81
N PRO A 71 4.28 8.58 4.94
CA PRO A 71 4.04 9.96 5.34
C PRO A 71 2.96 10.59 4.46
N LEU A 72 1.97 11.26 5.06
CA LEU A 72 0.86 11.86 4.32
C LEU A 72 1.37 12.88 3.29
N ALA A 73 2.36 13.68 3.68
CA ALA A 73 2.96 14.70 2.83
C ALA A 73 3.60 14.14 1.54
N ALA A 74 4.08 12.90 1.55
CA ALA A 74 4.66 12.24 0.38
C ALA A 74 3.60 11.64 -0.56
N MET A 75 2.35 11.52 -0.11
CA MET A 75 1.21 11.00 -0.89
C MET A 75 0.33 12.12 -1.45
N GLN A 76 0.59 13.37 -1.07
CA GLN A 76 -0.13 14.53 -1.57
C GLN A 76 0.62 15.08 -2.77
N ASP A 77 -0.09 15.21 -3.89
CA ASP A 77 0.44 15.98 -5.01
C ASP A 77 0.45 17.45 -4.59
N ARG A 78 1.64 18.03 -4.42
CA ARG A 78 1.78 19.46 -4.18
C ARG A 78 1.77 20.12 -5.55
N PRO A 79 0.79 20.96 -5.88
CA PRO A 79 0.86 21.73 -7.11
C PRO A 79 2.18 22.49 -7.14
N ASP A 80 2.88 22.41 -8.27
CA ASP A 80 4.17 23.05 -8.50
C ASP A 80 4.07 24.56 -8.19
N GLU A 81 4.72 25.02 -7.13
CA GLU A 81 4.84 26.45 -6.76
C GLU A 81 5.81 27.20 -7.70
N LYS A 82 5.99 26.73 -8.93
CA LYS A 82 6.93 27.29 -9.93
C LYS A 82 6.28 27.62 -11.27
N ALA A 83 4.99 27.95 -11.26
CA ALA A 83 4.34 28.63 -12.37
C ALA A 83 3.88 30.03 -11.93
N ALA A 84 4.85 30.93 -11.70
CA ALA A 84 4.63 32.37 -11.55
C ALA A 84 5.71 33.12 -12.34
#